data_AF-A0A139K761-F1
#
_entry.id   AF-A0A139K761-F1
#
_cell.length_a   1.000
_cell.length_b   1.000
_cell.length_c   1.000
_cell.angle_alpha   90.00
_cell.angle_beta   90.00
_cell.angle_gamma   90.00
#
_symmetry.space_group_name_H-M   'P 1'
#
loop_
_entity.id
_entity.type
_entity.pdbx_description
1 polymer ?
#
loop_
_entity_poly.entity_id
_entity_poly.type
_entity_poly.pdbx_seq_one_letter_code
_entity_poly.pdbx_strand_id
1 'polypeptide(L)' 'MEFKLDGTAEEAIKQINEKHYALPFEADGRRLFKIGVNFSSETRNIEKWIVE' A
#
# COMPACT_ATOMS: atom_id res chain seq x y z
N MET A 1 4.11 -1.86 2.78
CA MET A 1 3.73 -0.50 2.41
C MET A 1 4.22 -0.26 1.00
N GLU A 2 3.38 0.30 0.13
CA GLU A 2 3.66 0.52 -1.29
C GLU A 2 3.19 1.93 -1.69
N PHE A 3 3.91 2.56 -2.61
CA PHE A 3 3.68 3.95 -2.99
C PHE A 3 3.38 4.07 -4.49
N LYS A 4 2.39 4.91 -4.82
CA LYS A 4 2.06 5.29 -6.20
C LYS A 4 2.11 6.79 -6.36
N LEU A 5 2.70 7.25 -7.46
CA LEU A 5 2.70 8.64 -7.90
C LEU A 5 1.71 8.77 -9.05
N ASP A 6 0.77 9.70 -8.95
CA ASP A 6 -0.33 9.93 -9.89
C ASP A 6 -1.14 8.67 -10.22
N GLY A 7 -1.27 7.77 -9.25
CA GLY A 7 -2.02 6.53 -9.37
C GLY A 7 -3.19 6.48 -8.40
N THR A 8 -3.50 5.30 -7.88
CA THR A 8 -4.50 5.15 -6.80
C THR A 8 -3.94 4.38 -5.60
N ALA A 9 -4.47 4.70 -4.41
CA ALA A 9 -4.11 3.97 -3.19
C ALA A 9 -4.63 2.51 -3.26
N GLU A 10 -5.76 2.28 -3.95
CA GLU A 10 -6.28 0.94 -4.24
C GLU A 10 -5.30 0.10 -5.07
N GLU A 11 -4.68 0.65 -6.12
CA GLU A 11 -3.67 -0.07 -6.90
C GLU A 11 -2.43 -0.42 -6.08
N ALA A 12 -2.02 0.47 -5.16
CA ALA A 12 -0.92 0.18 -4.25
C ALA A 12 -1.26 -1.01 -3.32
N ILE A 13 -2.47 -1.04 -2.75
CA ILE A 13 -2.96 -2.19 -1.95
C ILE A 13 -3.06 -3.45 -2.80
N LYS A 14 -3.61 -3.36 -4.01
CA LYS A 14 -3.72 -4.50 -4.93
C LYS A 14 -2.35 -5.08 -5.26
N GLN A 15 -1.34 -4.24 -5.47
CA GLN A 15 0.04 -4.67 -5.74
C GLN A 15 0.69 -5.34 -4.51
N ILE A 16 0.37 -4.88 -3.30
CA ILE A 16 0.80 -5.55 -2.05
C ILE A 16 0.16 -6.94 -1.94
N ASN A 17 -1.12 -7.06 -2.28
CA ASN A 17 -1.87 -8.32 -2.26
C ASN A 17 -1.36 -9.29 -3.34
N GLU A 18 -1.16 -8.83 -4.58
CA GLU A 18 -0.67 -9.65 -5.70
C GLU A 18 0.77 -10.14 -5.51
N LYS A 19 1.65 -9.31 -4.93
CA LYS A 19 3.02 -9.72 -4.63
C LYS A 19 3.12 -10.60 -3.39
N HIS A 20 2.00 -10.82 -2.69
CA HIS A 20 1.91 -11.67 -1.52
C HIS A 20 3.00 -11.38 -0.47
N TYR A 21 3.35 -10.10 -0.27
CA TYR A 21 4.37 -9.72 0.70
C TYR A 21 4.03 -10.16 2.13
N ALA A 22 2.76 -10.45 2.40
CA ALA A 22 2.28 -10.98 3.66
C ALA A 22 2.59 -12.47 3.89
N LEU A 23 2.73 -13.30 2.82
CA LEU A 23 2.97 -14.76 2.93
C LEU A 23 4.13 -15.13 3.87
N PRO A 24 5.34 -14.55 3.76
CA PRO A 24 6.45 -14.89 4.66
C PRO A 24 6.23 -14.44 6.11
N PHE A 25 5.26 -13.57 6.37
CA PHE A 25 4.92 -13.08 7.69
C PHE A 25 3.59 -13.64 8.22
N GLU A 26 2.88 -14.50 7.47
CA GLU A 26 1.65 -15.16 7.98
C GLU A 26 1.95 -16.09 9.17
N ALA A 27 3.18 -16.62 9.23
CA ALA A 27 3.67 -17.40 10.37
C ALA A 27 4.09 -16.52 11.57
N ASP A 28 4.12 -15.20 11.40
CA ASP A 28 4.48 -14.23 12.43
C ASP A 28 3.21 -13.77 13.15
N GLY A 29 3.15 -13.91 14.48
CA GLY A 29 1.99 -13.52 15.29
C GLY A 29 1.74 -12.00 15.37
N ARG A 30 2.51 -11.20 14.64
CA ARG A 30 2.38 -9.75 14.56
C ARG A 30 1.29 -9.35 13.57
N ARG A 31 0.52 -8.30 13.89
CA ARG A 31 -0.48 -7.75 12.97
C ARG A 31 0.22 -7.16 11.74
N LEU A 32 -0.07 -7.74 10.59
CA LEU A 32 0.36 -7.21 9.30
C LEU A 32 -0.57 -6.06 8.90
N PHE A 33 0.03 -4.93 8.53
CA PHE A 33 -0.68 -3.79 7.97
C PHE A 33 -0.19 -3.56 6.55
N LYS A 34 -1.11 -3.62 5.60
CA LYS A 34 -0.90 -3.27 4.21
C LYS A 34 -1.25 -1.80 4.07
N ILE A 35 -0.26 -0.99 3.70
CA ILE A 35 -0.45 0.45 3.57
C ILE A 35 -0.18 0.81 2.12
N GLY A 36 -1.22 1.26 1.42
CA GLY A 36 -1.13 1.78 0.06
C GLY A 36 -1.29 3.29 0.08
N VAL A 37 -0.33 4.01 -0.47
CA VAL A 37 -0.31 5.49 -0.44
C VAL A 37 -0.25 6.01 -1.87
N ASN A 38 -1.12 6.96 -2.17
CA ASN A 38 -1.14 7.72 -3.41
C ASN A 38 -0.63 9.14 -3.19
N PHE A 39 0.32 9.56 -4.02
CA PHE A 39 0.82 10.91 -4.10
C PHE A 39 0.35 11.57 -5.39
N SER A 40 -0.13 12.80 -5.26
CA SER A 40 -0.42 13.66 -6.41
C SER A 40 0.79 14.52 -6.70
N SER A 41 1.29 14.49 -7.94
CA SER A 41 2.39 15.34 -8.38
C SER A 41 1.99 16.82 -8.47
N GLU A 42 0.71 17.11 -8.68
CA GLU A 42 0.16 18.48 -8.67
C GLU A 42 0.24 19.12 -7.28
N THR A 43 -0.20 18.39 -6.26
CA THR A 43 -0.17 18.89 -4.86
C THR A 43 1.16 18.61 -4.17
N ARG A 44 2.03 17.79 -4.78
CA ARG A 44 3.30 17.28 -4.23
C ARG A 44 3.13 16.70 -2.83
N ASN A 45 1.97 16.13 -2.55
CA ASN A 45 1.58 15.64 -1.24
C ASN A 45 0.78 14.33 -1.35
N ILE A 46 0.53 13.69 -0.21
CA ILE A 46 -0.29 12.48 -0.14
C ILE A 46 -1.73 12.88 -0.43
N GLU A 47 -2.27 12.36 -1.52
CA GLU A 47 -3.66 12.59 -1.91
C GLU A 47 -4.59 11.64 -1.14
N LYS A 48 -4.19 10.36 -1.02
CA LYS A 48 -5.00 9.33 -0.36
C LYS A 48 -4.09 8.22 0.17
N TRP A 49 -4.44 7.64 1.31
CA TRP A 49 -3.82 6.41 1.78
C TRP A 49 -4.89 5.44 2.30
N ILE A 50 -4.64 4.15 2.13
CA ILE A 50 -5.50 3.06 2.59
C ILE A 50 -4.65 2.14 3.48
N VAL A 51 -5.23 1.69 4.57
CA VAL A 51 -4.64 0.70 5.48
C VAL A 51 -5.57 -0.49 5.57
N GLU A 52 -5.03 -1.68 5.30
CA GLU A 52 -5.73 -2.98 5.33
C GLU A 52 -4.99 -4.00 6.18
#